data_AF-A0A2P8QY88-F1
#
_entry.id   AF-A0A2P8QY88-F1
#
_cell.length_a   1.000
_cell.length_b   1.000
_cell.length_c   1.000
_cell.angle_alpha   90.00
_cell.angle_beta   90.00
_cell.angle_gamma   90.00
#
_symmetry.space_group_name_H-M   'P 1'
#
loop_
_entity.id
_entity.type
_entity.pdbx_description
1 polymer ?
#
loop_
_entity_poly.entity_id
_entity_poly.type
_entity_poly.pdbx_seq_one_letter_code
_entity_poly.pdbx_strand_id
1 'polypeptide(L)'
;AKFDRAKFWEEFKKASFILTTTLLLTLLFTGCDNNKSKADFVVTADTNVSKVPGLSKYVTQEEVDSFAFRYWDIDHNFTKNRDPLMMKFKRVLRTKDTNKILNFLKEHNLSVDVDIEDKTTPLMYSSFYNDLNTSKELIKLGANIRAKDRYKLSPLAYAVENNSTLTAKLLLDSGVKFDELTQIQTYLTPPVYRGIEKIIVDGDNITIIYKGKWKTDDHSKDEVEPFKYIVTGNFLELTKMVLESGYKPQRLKAYPDRIQGISEGYDRNLDIENSVFSRLDDIPNYEPMLDLLLKYNVYGGELTKEQLKKAYDDCYYYYSSYLRHRDKMGNIFYIKPYKEHLEKHCPIENSTFKDIKEFFRYSNGKNKIDEIMWIGKTDKVIYKNSNNKFNNKPNNKE
;
A
#
# COMPACT_ATOMS: atom_id res chain seq x y z
N ALA A 1 -26.39 -27.97 5.41
CA ALA A 1 -26.11 -27.11 4.25
C ALA A 1 -24.60 -27.07 3.96
N LYS A 2 -24.14 -26.86 2.73
CA LYS A 2 -22.68 -26.80 2.40
C LYS A 2 -22.03 -25.62 3.14
N PHE A 3 -20.91 -25.87 3.80
CA PHE A 3 -20.07 -24.82 4.40
C PHE A 3 -19.71 -23.77 3.34
N ASP A 4 -20.13 -22.52 3.56
CA ASP A 4 -19.79 -21.40 2.70
C ASP A 4 -18.46 -20.78 3.17
N ARG A 5 -17.38 -21.27 2.57
CA ARG A 5 -16.01 -20.84 2.84
C ARG A 5 -15.80 -19.35 2.57
N ALA A 6 -16.53 -18.75 1.62
CA ALA A 6 -16.38 -17.33 1.29
C ALA A 6 -16.97 -16.44 2.39
N LYS A 7 -18.17 -16.78 2.86
CA LYS A 7 -18.83 -16.08 3.96
C LYS A 7 -18.05 -16.21 5.29
N PHE A 8 -17.43 -17.37 5.52
CA PHE A 8 -16.53 -17.59 6.66
C PHE A 8 -15.37 -16.57 6.67
N TRP A 9 -14.68 -16.40 5.53
CA TRP A 9 -13.56 -15.48 5.44
C TRP A 9 -13.98 -14.01 5.51
N GLU A 10 -15.19 -13.68 5.05
CA GLU A 10 -15.74 -12.34 5.18
C GLU A 10 -15.98 -11.96 6.65
N GLU A 11 -16.55 -12.87 7.44
CA GLU A 11 -16.78 -12.67 8.88
C GLU A 11 -15.47 -12.76 9.70
N PHE A 12 -14.54 -13.64 9.32
CA PHE A 12 -13.22 -13.75 9.94
C PHE A 12 -12.40 -12.46 9.77
N LYS A 13 -12.46 -11.82 8.60
CA LYS A 13 -11.84 -10.49 8.36
C LYS A 13 -12.44 -9.39 9.24
N LYS A 14 -13.74 -9.46 9.57
CA LYS A 14 -14.45 -8.48 10.41
C LYS A 14 -14.16 -8.65 11.90
N ALA A 15 -13.89 -9.87 12.38
CA ALA A 15 -13.67 -10.19 13.79
C ALA A 15 -12.30 -9.77 14.36
N SER A 16 -11.38 -9.27 13.54
CA SER A 16 -9.98 -9.01 13.91
C SER A 16 -9.72 -7.71 14.70
N PHE A 17 -10.59 -7.32 15.63
CA PHE A 17 -10.44 -6.06 16.38
C PHE A 17 -9.86 -6.17 17.80
N ILE A 18 -9.38 -7.34 18.24
CA ILE A 18 -8.82 -7.49 19.59
C ILE A 18 -7.51 -8.30 19.54
N LEU A 19 -6.40 -7.58 19.46
CA LEU A 19 -5.07 -8.12 19.74
C LEU A 19 -4.98 -8.50 21.22
N THR A 20 -5.15 -9.77 21.53
CA THR A 20 -4.50 -10.39 22.69
C THR A 20 -3.89 -11.71 22.24
N THR A 21 -2.79 -12.09 22.88
CA THR A 21 -1.96 -13.30 22.62
C THR A 21 -2.70 -14.63 22.74
N THR A 22 -3.99 -14.59 22.99
CA THR A 22 -4.97 -15.60 22.60
C THR A 22 -5.94 -14.88 21.68
N LEU A 23 -5.75 -14.99 20.35
CA LEU A 23 -6.90 -14.90 19.47
C LEU A 23 -7.72 -16.15 19.79
N LEU A 24 -8.53 -16.07 20.84
CA LEU A 24 -9.52 -17.07 21.21
C LEU A 24 -10.67 -16.87 20.23
N LEU A 25 -10.39 -17.14 18.95
CA LEU A 25 -11.41 -17.21 17.93
C LEU A 25 -12.00 -18.61 18.10
N THR A 26 -12.93 -18.74 19.05
CA THR A 26 -13.86 -19.86 19.06
C THR A 26 -14.62 -19.78 17.74
N LEU A 27 -14.22 -20.62 16.78
CA LEU A 27 -15.00 -20.84 15.57
C LEU A 27 -16.29 -21.55 15.96
N LEU A 28 -17.27 -20.79 16.45
CA LEU A 28 -18.63 -21.25 16.65
C LEU A 28 -19.25 -21.42 15.26
N PHE A 29 -19.14 -22.63 14.69
CA PHE A 29 -19.88 -23.02 13.48
C PHE A 29 -21.38 -23.13 13.81
N THR A 30 -22.06 -21.99 13.98
CA THR A 30 -23.52 -21.96 13.93
C THR A 30 -23.94 -21.68 12.50
N GLY A 31 -23.93 -22.73 11.67
CA GLY A 31 -24.37 -22.69 10.29
C GLY A 31 -25.16 -23.94 9.93
N CYS A 32 -26.44 -23.96 10.30
CA CYS A 32 -27.49 -24.81 9.74
C CYS A 32 -27.28 -26.34 9.83
N ASP A 33 -27.05 -26.86 11.04
CA ASP A 33 -27.49 -28.20 11.43
C ASP A 33 -27.83 -28.19 12.93
N ASN A 34 -29.13 -28.27 13.27
CA ASN A 34 -29.62 -28.30 14.65
C ASN A 34 -29.30 -29.62 15.39
N ASN A 35 -28.42 -30.46 14.85
CA ASN A 35 -27.99 -31.71 15.45
C ASN A 35 -26.65 -32.15 14.86
N LYS A 36 -25.52 -31.71 15.44
CA LYS A 36 -24.25 -32.46 15.66
C LYS A 36 -23.10 -31.53 16.07
N SER A 37 -22.56 -31.80 17.27
CA SER A 37 -21.27 -31.37 17.85
C SER A 37 -20.69 -30.00 17.44
N LYS A 38 -20.73 -29.03 18.35
CA LYS A 38 -19.78 -27.90 18.36
C LYS A 38 -18.35 -28.45 18.33
N ALA A 39 -17.60 -28.12 17.28
CA ALA A 39 -16.15 -28.29 17.29
C ALA A 39 -15.53 -26.91 17.52
N ASP A 40 -15.00 -26.67 18.72
CA ASP A 40 -14.33 -25.43 19.06
C ASP A 40 -12.85 -25.55 18.67
N PHE A 41 -12.50 -25.03 17.49
CA PHE A 41 -11.10 -24.92 17.06
C PHE A 41 -10.54 -23.55 17.44
N VAL A 42 -9.29 -23.52 17.91
CA VAL A 42 -8.50 -22.30 18.06
C VAL A 42 -7.44 -22.28 16.97
N VAL A 43 -7.49 -21.26 16.11
CA VAL A 43 -6.52 -21.03 15.03
C VAL A 43 -5.69 -19.79 15.36
N THR A 44 -4.38 -19.96 15.43
CA THR A 44 -3.40 -18.89 15.60
C THR A 44 -2.46 -18.85 14.39
N ALA A 45 -1.59 -17.84 14.33
CA ALA A 45 -0.55 -17.72 13.31
C ALA A 45 0.42 -18.92 13.24
N ASP A 46 0.34 -19.85 14.20
CA ASP A 46 1.24 -21.00 14.33
C ASP A 46 0.54 -22.34 14.22
N THR A 47 -0.77 -22.32 13.97
CA THR A 47 -1.53 -23.54 13.86
C THR A 47 -1.02 -24.36 12.69
N ASN A 48 -0.52 -25.55 13.00
CA ASN A 48 -0.26 -26.56 12.00
C ASN A 48 -1.57 -27.32 11.76
N VAL A 49 -2.22 -27.01 10.64
CA VAL A 49 -3.55 -27.56 10.28
C VAL A 49 -3.53 -29.08 10.25
N SER A 50 -2.44 -29.69 9.77
CA SER A 50 -2.31 -31.15 9.70
C SER A 50 -2.23 -31.84 11.06
N LYS A 51 -1.84 -31.10 12.12
CA LYS A 51 -1.71 -31.62 13.48
C LYS A 51 -2.99 -31.48 14.32
N VAL A 52 -4.00 -30.77 13.82
CA VAL A 52 -5.27 -30.57 14.52
C VAL A 52 -6.35 -31.44 13.86
N PRO A 53 -6.78 -32.55 14.49
CA PRO A 53 -7.74 -33.48 13.88
C PRO A 53 -9.03 -32.77 13.46
N GLY A 54 -9.41 -32.92 12.19
CA GLY A 54 -10.64 -32.36 11.63
C GLY A 54 -10.56 -30.89 11.20
N LEU A 55 -9.50 -30.15 11.55
CA LEU A 55 -9.37 -28.72 11.21
C LEU A 55 -9.24 -28.48 9.70
N SER A 56 -8.59 -29.41 8.99
CA SER A 56 -8.38 -29.34 7.53
C SER A 56 -9.66 -29.29 6.69
N LYS A 57 -10.82 -29.60 7.29
CA LYS A 57 -12.14 -29.45 6.65
C LYS A 57 -12.57 -27.99 6.52
N TYR A 58 -11.96 -27.08 7.29
CA TYR A 58 -12.42 -25.70 7.45
C TYR A 58 -11.39 -24.67 6.99
N VAL A 59 -10.11 -24.93 7.22
CA VAL A 59 -9.01 -24.03 6.88
C VAL A 59 -7.83 -24.82 6.33
N THR A 60 -7.10 -24.23 5.39
CA THR A 60 -5.86 -24.77 4.80
C THR A 60 -4.63 -24.18 5.49
N GLN A 61 -3.49 -24.85 5.38
CA GLN A 61 -2.24 -24.30 5.92
C GLN A 61 -1.87 -22.97 5.24
N GLU A 62 -2.10 -22.85 3.94
CA GLU A 62 -1.85 -21.62 3.17
C GLU A 62 -2.65 -20.43 3.70
N GLU A 63 -3.92 -20.64 4.08
CA GLU A 63 -4.75 -19.61 4.67
C GLU A 63 -4.25 -19.19 6.06
N VAL A 64 -3.79 -20.14 6.88
CA VAL A 64 -3.18 -19.83 8.20
C VAL A 64 -1.87 -19.06 8.01
N ASP A 65 -1.03 -19.48 7.06
CA ASP A 65 0.27 -18.87 6.77
C ASP A 65 0.09 -17.45 6.20
N SER A 66 -0.91 -17.25 5.32
CA SER A 66 -1.28 -15.93 4.80
C SER A 66 -1.78 -15.00 5.91
N PHE A 67 -2.60 -15.50 6.84
CA PHE A 67 -2.99 -14.75 8.01
C PHE A 67 -1.78 -14.40 8.89
N ALA A 68 -0.94 -15.38 9.21
CA ALA A 68 0.27 -15.16 9.99
C ALA A 68 1.18 -14.10 9.36
N PHE A 69 1.35 -14.16 8.04
CA PHE A 69 2.12 -13.18 7.28
C PHE A 69 1.54 -11.78 7.42
N ARG A 70 0.24 -11.57 7.28
CA ARG A 70 -0.35 -10.22 7.31
C ARG A 70 -0.21 -9.49 8.64
N TYR A 71 -0.09 -10.23 9.75
CA TYR A 71 0.02 -9.66 11.10
C TYR A 71 1.45 -9.74 11.65
N TRP A 72 2.38 -10.33 10.90
CA TRP A 72 3.79 -10.31 11.26
C TRP A 72 4.31 -8.87 11.31
N ASP A 73 5.10 -8.53 12.33
CA ASP A 73 5.77 -7.24 12.42
C ASP A 73 7.11 -7.36 13.13
N ILE A 74 8.20 -7.08 12.39
CA ILE A 74 9.56 -7.13 12.92
C ILE A 74 9.76 -6.18 14.10
N ASP A 75 9.05 -5.05 14.14
CA ASP A 75 9.15 -4.05 15.21
C ASP A 75 8.08 -4.20 16.30
N HIS A 76 7.32 -5.31 16.32
CA HIS A 76 6.32 -5.50 17.36
C HIS A 76 6.94 -5.58 18.77
N ASN A 77 6.24 -5.04 19.76
CA ASN A 77 6.66 -5.11 21.16
C ASN A 77 6.21 -6.39 21.88
N PHE A 78 5.25 -7.13 21.32
CA PHE A 78 4.82 -8.40 21.87
C PHE A 78 5.51 -9.52 21.12
N THR A 79 6.41 -10.23 21.80
CA THR A 79 7.09 -11.39 21.23
C THR A 79 6.37 -12.66 21.62
N LYS A 80 6.26 -13.61 20.68
CA LYS A 80 5.68 -14.92 20.95
C LYS A 80 6.61 -15.78 21.81
N ASN A 81 7.92 -15.60 21.62
CA ASN A 81 8.98 -16.21 22.40
C ASN A 81 9.64 -15.16 23.29
N ARG A 82 9.66 -15.41 24.59
CA ARG A 82 10.23 -14.52 25.59
C ARG A 82 11.68 -14.89 25.89
N ASP A 83 12.56 -15.03 24.90
CA ASP A 83 13.99 -15.05 25.21
C ASP A 83 14.34 -13.63 25.71
N PRO A 84 14.60 -13.44 27.02
CA PRO A 84 14.83 -12.11 27.57
C PRO A 84 16.08 -11.46 26.97
N LEU A 85 17.05 -12.27 26.55
CA LEU A 85 18.27 -11.80 25.90
C LEU A 85 17.96 -11.25 24.51
N MET A 86 17.22 -11.98 23.68
CA MET A 86 16.82 -11.49 22.35
C MET A 86 15.90 -10.29 22.44
N MET A 87 15.00 -10.23 23.42
CA MET A 87 14.19 -9.03 23.67
C MET A 87 15.04 -7.81 24.04
N LYS A 88 16.08 -8.00 24.87
CA LYS A 88 17.05 -6.94 25.17
C LYS A 88 17.81 -6.54 23.90
N PHE A 89 18.21 -7.50 23.08
CA PHE A 89 18.93 -7.23 21.85
C PHE A 89 18.09 -6.47 20.81
N LYS A 90 16.82 -6.83 20.64
CA LYS A 90 15.84 -6.09 19.81
C LYS A 90 15.76 -4.61 20.20
N ARG A 91 15.76 -4.31 21.51
CA ARG A 91 15.82 -2.92 22.00
C ARG A 91 17.15 -2.23 21.67
N VAL A 92 18.27 -2.95 21.72
CA VAL A 92 19.58 -2.40 21.32
C VAL A 92 19.60 -2.11 19.81
N LEU A 93 19.08 -3.01 18.97
CA LEU A 93 18.98 -2.81 17.51
C LEU A 93 18.17 -1.56 17.15
N ARG A 94 17.06 -1.29 17.87
CA ARG A 94 16.27 -0.05 17.73
C ARG A 94 17.05 1.24 17.96
N THR A 95 18.12 1.20 18.75
CA THR A 95 18.93 2.38 19.04
C THR A 95 19.79 2.82 17.84
N LYS A 96 20.02 1.92 16.87
CA LYS A 96 20.92 2.13 15.72
C LYS A 96 22.35 2.50 16.11
N ASP A 97 22.73 2.20 17.34
CA ASP A 97 24.08 2.43 17.86
C ASP A 97 24.94 1.22 17.51
N THR A 98 25.67 1.31 16.39
CA THR A 98 26.48 0.21 15.86
C THR A 98 27.43 -0.36 16.91
N ASN A 99 28.07 0.49 17.73
CA ASN A 99 29.00 0.02 18.77
C ASN A 99 28.27 -0.79 19.85
N LYS A 100 27.11 -0.33 20.31
CA LYS A 100 26.31 -1.11 21.27
C LYS A 100 25.83 -2.43 20.68
N ILE A 101 25.41 -2.45 19.42
CA ILE A 101 24.94 -3.66 18.74
C ILE A 101 26.09 -4.68 18.63
N LEU A 102 27.26 -4.25 18.15
CA LEU A 102 28.44 -5.12 18.01
C LEU A 102 28.98 -5.60 19.36
N ASN A 103 29.02 -4.72 20.37
CA ASN A 103 29.40 -5.10 21.73
C ASN A 103 28.42 -6.12 22.32
N PHE A 104 27.12 -5.95 22.10
CA PHE A 104 26.12 -6.91 22.56
C PHE A 104 26.33 -8.29 21.95
N LEU A 105 26.58 -8.38 20.64
CA LEU A 105 26.90 -9.65 19.98
C LEU A 105 28.14 -10.30 20.59
N LYS A 106 29.19 -9.51 20.84
CA LYS A 106 30.46 -9.99 21.40
C LYS A 106 30.34 -10.45 22.86
N GLU A 107 29.75 -9.62 23.72
CA GLU A 107 29.62 -9.89 25.17
C GLU A 107 28.79 -11.15 25.44
N HIS A 108 27.82 -11.42 24.59
CA HIS A 108 26.94 -12.59 24.70
C HIS A 108 27.35 -13.76 23.78
N ASN A 109 28.50 -13.66 23.10
CA ASN A 109 29.02 -14.68 22.17
C ASN A 109 27.98 -15.15 21.13
N LEU A 110 27.26 -14.19 20.55
CA LEU A 110 26.23 -14.43 19.55
C LEU A 110 26.81 -14.41 18.13
N SER A 111 26.28 -15.27 17.26
CA SER A 111 26.55 -15.18 15.82
C SER A 111 26.02 -13.87 15.23
N VAL A 112 26.67 -13.38 14.17
CA VAL A 112 26.19 -12.20 13.41
C VAL A 112 24.80 -12.42 12.80
N ASP A 113 24.44 -13.69 12.53
CA ASP A 113 23.13 -14.13 12.03
C ASP A 113 22.28 -14.77 13.15
N VAL A 114 22.46 -14.34 14.40
CA VAL A 114 21.65 -14.84 15.52
C VAL A 114 20.15 -14.70 15.22
N ASP A 115 19.39 -15.75 15.52
CA ASP A 115 17.92 -15.77 15.44
C ASP A 115 17.34 -14.95 16.59
N ILE A 116 16.63 -13.87 16.26
CA ILE A 116 16.02 -12.96 17.24
C ILE A 116 14.57 -13.38 17.51
N GLU A 117 13.76 -13.44 16.46
CA GLU A 117 12.35 -13.88 16.51
C GLU A 117 11.92 -14.35 15.12
N ASP A 118 11.29 -15.53 15.03
CA ASP A 118 10.84 -16.12 13.77
C ASP A 118 11.92 -16.13 12.66
N LYS A 119 13.18 -16.38 13.04
CA LYS A 119 14.37 -16.37 12.15
C LYS A 119 14.79 -15.01 11.62
N THR A 120 14.32 -13.92 12.22
CA THR A 120 14.88 -12.60 11.92
C THR A 120 16.31 -12.47 12.41
N THR A 121 17.12 -11.72 11.64
CA THR A 121 18.55 -11.50 11.91
C THR A 121 18.84 -10.02 12.20
N PRO A 122 19.97 -9.69 12.83
CA PRO A 122 20.40 -8.29 13.02
C PRO A 122 20.43 -7.47 11.73
N LEU A 123 20.78 -8.10 10.60
CA LEU A 123 20.80 -7.44 9.30
C LEU A 123 19.39 -7.08 8.82
N MET A 124 18.37 -7.91 9.11
CA MET A 124 16.97 -7.57 8.81
C MET A 124 16.49 -6.37 9.62
N TYR A 125 16.82 -6.29 10.93
CA TYR A 125 16.48 -5.14 11.76
C TYR A 125 17.16 -3.85 11.29
N SER A 126 18.47 -3.88 11.02
CA SER A 126 19.18 -2.69 10.51
C SER A 126 18.69 -2.28 9.11
N SER A 127 18.26 -3.24 8.28
CA SER A 127 17.60 -2.98 6.99
C SER A 127 16.24 -2.31 7.17
N PHE A 128 15.41 -2.83 8.06
CA PHE A 128 14.13 -2.21 8.41
C PHE A 128 14.32 -0.77 8.90
N TYR A 129 15.30 -0.51 9.77
CA TYR A 129 15.55 0.82 10.33
C TYR A 129 16.34 1.79 9.44
N ASN A 130 16.75 1.40 8.24
CA ASN A 130 17.66 2.18 7.38
C ASN A 130 18.98 2.53 8.08
N ASP A 131 19.49 1.64 8.92
CA ASP A 131 20.74 1.78 9.66
C ASP A 131 21.92 1.31 8.80
N LEU A 132 22.40 2.21 7.95
CA LEU A 132 23.47 1.94 6.99
C LEU A 132 24.78 1.49 7.68
N ASN A 133 25.16 2.12 8.79
CA ASN A 133 26.45 1.87 9.43
C ASN A 133 26.47 0.48 10.06
N THR A 134 25.41 0.12 10.80
CA THR A 134 25.29 -1.23 11.36
C THR A 134 25.20 -2.27 10.25
N SER A 135 24.42 -2.00 9.19
CA SER A 135 24.30 -2.94 8.06
C SER A 135 25.66 -3.23 7.42
N LYS A 136 26.51 -2.21 7.21
CA LYS A 136 27.87 -2.39 6.67
C LYS A 136 28.75 -3.26 7.57
N GLU A 137 28.78 -2.99 8.87
CA GLU A 137 29.61 -3.77 9.79
C GLU A 137 29.11 -5.21 9.93
N LEU A 138 27.79 -5.43 9.97
CA LEU A 138 27.22 -6.79 9.99
C LEU A 138 27.61 -7.58 8.72
N ILE A 139 27.50 -6.97 7.54
CA ILE A 139 27.91 -7.61 6.27
C ILE A 139 29.41 -7.93 6.28
N LYS A 140 30.25 -7.00 6.76
CA LYS A 140 31.69 -7.21 6.91
C LYS A 140 32.04 -8.36 7.86
N LEU A 141 31.23 -8.56 8.90
CA LEU A 141 31.34 -9.69 9.83
C LEU A 141 30.78 -11.00 9.27
N GLY A 142 30.29 -11.00 8.02
CA GLY A 142 29.81 -12.20 7.33
C GLY A 142 28.31 -12.46 7.46
N ALA A 143 27.51 -11.46 7.85
CA ALA A 143 26.05 -11.60 7.87
C ALA A 143 25.50 -12.04 6.52
N ASN A 144 24.59 -13.00 6.54
CA ASN A 144 23.97 -13.50 5.32
C ASN A 144 23.00 -12.47 4.73
N ILE A 145 23.44 -11.77 3.69
CA ILE A 145 22.66 -10.78 2.93
C ILE A 145 21.37 -11.35 2.27
N ARG A 146 21.26 -12.68 2.18
CA ARG A 146 20.10 -13.41 1.64
C ARG A 146 19.39 -14.27 2.69
N ALA A 147 19.63 -14.03 3.98
CA ALA A 147 18.88 -14.68 5.04
C ALA A 147 17.36 -14.50 4.81
N LYS A 148 16.58 -15.51 5.20
CA LYS A 148 15.11 -15.48 5.11
C LYS A 148 14.53 -15.84 6.46
N ASP A 149 13.59 -15.02 6.90
CA ASP A 149 12.83 -15.32 8.11
C ASP A 149 11.77 -16.41 7.82
N ARG A 150 10.93 -16.71 8.82
CA ARG A 150 9.83 -17.66 8.69
C ARG A 150 8.84 -17.30 7.57
N TYR A 151 8.68 -16.02 7.29
CA TYR A 151 7.76 -15.46 6.32
C TYR A 151 8.42 -15.26 4.94
N LYS A 152 9.65 -15.74 4.78
CA LYS A 152 10.47 -15.62 3.57
C LYS A 152 10.90 -14.17 3.26
N LEU A 153 10.75 -13.25 4.19
CA LEU A 153 11.25 -11.88 4.07
C LEU A 153 12.78 -11.90 4.26
N SER A 154 13.47 -11.18 3.37
CA SER A 154 14.93 -11.01 3.38
C SER A 154 15.31 -9.64 3.94
N PRO A 155 16.60 -9.36 4.22
CA PRO A 155 17.04 -8.00 4.52
C PRO A 155 16.58 -6.96 3.49
N LEU A 156 16.61 -7.31 2.19
CA LEU A 156 16.13 -6.41 1.14
C LEU A 156 14.61 -6.23 1.20
N ALA A 157 13.84 -7.27 1.55
CA ALA A 157 12.39 -7.16 1.73
C ALA A 157 12.05 -6.12 2.81
N TYR A 158 12.68 -6.22 3.98
CA TYR A 158 12.50 -5.25 5.08
C TYR A 158 12.93 -3.84 4.72
N ALA A 159 14.03 -3.69 3.95
CA ALA A 159 14.45 -2.39 3.46
C ALA A 159 13.42 -1.78 2.51
N VAL A 160 12.83 -2.59 1.62
CA VAL A 160 11.79 -2.14 0.67
C VAL A 160 10.50 -1.78 1.39
N GLU A 161 10.03 -2.64 2.31
CA GLU A 161 8.82 -2.42 3.11
C GLU A 161 8.83 -1.05 3.81
N ASN A 162 9.96 -0.68 4.41
CA ASN A 162 10.09 0.57 5.16
C ASN A 162 10.72 1.73 4.36
N ASN A 163 10.88 1.58 3.04
CA ASN A 163 11.54 2.56 2.16
C ASN A 163 12.93 3.02 2.69
N SER A 164 13.70 2.06 3.20
CA SER A 164 15.06 2.24 3.73
C SER A 164 16.08 2.31 2.59
N THR A 165 16.14 3.45 1.91
CA THR A 165 16.89 3.64 0.67
C THR A 165 18.39 3.36 0.79
N LEU A 166 19.02 3.73 1.91
CA LEU A 166 20.46 3.56 2.12
C LEU A 166 20.82 2.08 2.25
N THR A 167 20.06 1.32 3.05
CA THR A 167 20.33 -0.11 3.22
C THR A 167 19.90 -0.92 2.00
N ALA A 168 18.79 -0.56 1.34
CA ALA A 168 18.39 -1.17 0.07
C ALA A 168 19.51 -1.02 -0.97
N LYS A 169 20.07 0.19 -1.11
CA LYS A 169 21.23 0.44 -1.99
C LYS A 169 22.41 -0.45 -1.65
N LEU A 170 22.80 -0.51 -0.37
CA LEU A 170 23.91 -1.35 0.08
C LEU A 170 23.72 -2.82 -0.30
N LEU A 171 22.52 -3.36 -0.10
CA LEU A 171 22.20 -4.76 -0.43
C LEU A 171 22.23 -5.02 -1.94
N LEU A 172 21.66 -4.13 -2.74
CA LEU A 172 21.72 -4.20 -4.21
C LEU A 172 23.17 -4.13 -4.71
N ASP A 173 23.96 -3.19 -4.19
CA ASP A 173 25.39 -3.03 -4.52
C ASP A 173 26.23 -4.23 -4.05
N SER A 174 25.77 -4.95 -3.00
CA SER A 174 26.37 -6.20 -2.50
C SER A 174 25.94 -7.44 -3.32
N GLY A 175 25.20 -7.25 -4.41
CA GLY A 175 24.83 -8.29 -5.36
C GLY A 175 23.52 -9.01 -5.07
N VAL A 176 22.71 -8.57 -4.10
CA VAL A 176 21.32 -9.04 -3.96
C VAL A 176 20.49 -8.47 -5.11
N LYS A 177 19.70 -9.30 -5.79
CA LYS A 177 18.84 -8.80 -6.87
C LYS A 177 17.44 -8.50 -6.38
N PHE A 178 16.80 -7.48 -6.96
CA PHE A 178 15.42 -7.12 -6.61
C PHE A 178 14.40 -8.21 -6.98
N ASP A 179 14.64 -8.99 -8.03
CA ASP A 179 13.78 -10.10 -8.44
C ASP A 179 13.86 -11.34 -7.51
N GLU A 180 14.75 -11.33 -6.51
CA GLU A 180 14.75 -12.32 -5.43
C GLU A 180 13.61 -12.10 -4.43
N LEU A 181 12.95 -10.92 -4.46
CA LEU A 181 11.78 -10.61 -3.65
C LEU A 181 10.53 -11.26 -4.24
N THR A 182 10.01 -12.29 -3.56
CA THR A 182 8.79 -12.98 -4.01
C THR A 182 7.51 -12.32 -3.52
N GLN A 183 7.55 -11.73 -2.32
CA GLN A 183 6.43 -11.03 -1.70
C GLN A 183 6.95 -10.08 -0.61
N ILE A 184 6.22 -9.01 -0.35
CA ILE A 184 6.43 -8.11 0.79
C ILE A 184 5.08 -7.69 1.37
N GLN A 185 5.10 -7.07 2.54
CA GLN A 185 3.94 -6.47 3.18
C GLN A 185 3.75 -5.00 2.74
N THR A 186 2.51 -4.54 2.64
CA THR A 186 2.20 -3.10 2.59
C THR A 186 2.43 -2.46 3.96
N TYR A 187 3.68 -2.13 4.28
CA TYR A 187 4.07 -1.66 5.61
C TYR A 187 3.83 -0.15 5.83
N LEU A 188 4.13 0.66 4.80
CA LEU A 188 3.91 2.10 4.80
C LEU A 188 2.62 2.43 4.06
N THR A 189 1.98 3.54 4.46
CA THR A 189 0.86 4.11 3.72
C THR A 189 1.20 5.48 3.17
N PRO A 190 1.44 5.57 1.86
CA PRO A 190 1.72 6.83 1.21
C PRO A 190 0.44 7.68 1.16
N PRO A 191 0.57 9.01 1.02
CA PRO A 191 -0.55 9.86 0.65
C PRO A 191 -1.20 9.39 -0.66
N VAL A 192 -2.52 9.20 -0.64
CA VAL A 192 -3.36 8.94 -1.82
C VAL A 192 -4.67 9.71 -1.69
N TYR A 193 -5.30 10.14 -2.79
CA TYR A 193 -6.51 10.98 -2.72
C TYR A 193 -7.69 10.29 -2.04
N ARG A 194 -7.89 8.98 -2.26
CA ARG A 194 -8.88 8.18 -1.49
C ARG A 194 -8.57 8.12 0.03
N GLY A 195 -7.36 8.49 0.41
CA GLY A 195 -6.85 8.54 1.78
C GLY A 195 -6.94 9.92 2.43
N ILE A 196 -7.66 10.88 1.85
CA ILE A 196 -7.86 12.20 2.46
C ILE A 196 -8.61 12.04 3.79
N GLU A 197 -8.01 12.56 4.87
CA GLU A 197 -8.59 12.58 6.20
C GLU A 197 -9.47 13.82 6.39
N LYS A 198 -8.94 15.00 6.01
CA LYS A 198 -9.62 16.29 6.13
C LYS A 198 -9.07 17.29 5.14
N ILE A 199 -9.87 18.30 4.84
CA ILE A 199 -9.44 19.45 4.04
C ILE A 199 -9.62 20.74 4.84
N ILE A 200 -8.71 21.68 4.64
CA ILE A 200 -8.78 23.02 5.23
C ILE A 200 -8.99 24.00 4.08
N VAL A 201 -10.06 24.79 4.16
CA VAL A 201 -10.43 25.79 3.17
C VAL A 201 -10.16 27.19 3.72
N ASP A 202 -9.38 27.96 2.97
CA ASP A 202 -8.99 29.33 3.29
C ASP A 202 -9.15 30.23 2.05
N GLY A 203 -10.35 30.78 1.87
CA GLY A 203 -10.73 31.42 0.61
C GLY A 203 -10.73 30.40 -0.54
N ASP A 204 -9.94 30.68 -1.58
CA ASP A 204 -9.74 29.80 -2.74
C ASP A 204 -8.67 28.71 -2.50
N ASN A 205 -7.96 28.75 -1.36
CA ASN A 205 -6.91 27.78 -1.05
C ASN A 205 -7.47 26.54 -0.35
N ILE A 206 -7.10 25.35 -0.84
CA ILE A 206 -7.45 24.06 -0.26
C ILE A 206 -6.18 23.34 0.19
N THR A 207 -6.02 23.16 1.49
CA THR A 207 -4.97 22.30 2.06
C THR A 207 -5.54 20.91 2.31
N ILE A 208 -4.89 19.89 1.77
CA ILE A 208 -5.29 18.49 1.93
C ILE A 208 -4.46 17.86 3.04
N ILE A 209 -5.13 17.22 3.99
CA ILE A 209 -4.50 16.39 5.01
C ILE A 209 -4.91 14.94 4.76
N TYR A 210 -3.92 14.09 4.51
CA TYR A 210 -4.10 12.66 4.34
C TYR A 210 -4.10 11.97 5.71
N LYS A 211 -4.73 10.79 5.77
CA LYS A 211 -4.58 9.90 6.92
C LYS A 211 -3.07 9.70 7.17
N GLY A 212 -2.62 9.95 8.39
CA GLY A 212 -1.21 9.82 8.76
C GLY A 212 -0.67 8.39 8.58
N LYS A 213 0.66 8.22 8.73
CA LYS A 213 1.30 6.88 8.79
C LYS A 213 0.51 5.97 9.72
N TRP A 214 0.23 4.73 9.31
CA TRP A 214 -0.27 3.74 10.25
C TRP A 214 0.68 3.67 11.45
N LYS A 215 0.12 3.77 12.65
CA LYS A 215 0.77 3.17 13.82
C LYS A 215 0.62 1.67 13.58
N THR A 216 1.76 1.00 13.49
CA THR A 216 2.01 -0.36 12.99
C THR A 216 1.34 -1.51 13.77
N ASP A 217 0.36 -1.23 14.62
CA ASP A 217 0.11 -2.13 15.75
C ASP A 217 -1.26 -2.84 15.71
N ASP A 218 -2.20 -2.47 14.81
CA ASP A 218 -3.58 -3.00 14.86
C ASP A 218 -4.22 -3.39 13.51
N HIS A 219 -3.51 -3.29 12.38
CA HIS A 219 -4.08 -3.60 11.06
C HIS A 219 -3.30 -4.64 10.26
N SER A 220 -4.05 -5.47 9.52
CA SER A 220 -3.53 -6.43 8.54
C SER A 220 -2.70 -5.70 7.47
N LYS A 221 -1.47 -6.16 7.23
CA LYS A 221 -0.61 -5.70 6.14
C LYS A 221 -0.76 -6.66 4.97
N ASP A 222 -1.39 -6.21 3.89
CA ASP A 222 -1.63 -7.06 2.74
C ASP A 222 -0.33 -7.46 2.04
N GLU A 223 -0.33 -8.64 1.44
CA GLU A 223 0.73 -9.06 0.54
C GLU A 223 0.66 -8.25 -0.75
N VAL A 224 1.81 -7.75 -1.20
CA VAL A 224 1.89 -6.93 -2.41
C VAL A 224 3.13 -7.29 -3.24
N GLU A 225 2.97 -7.16 -4.56
CA GLU A 225 4.09 -7.29 -5.49
C GLU A 225 5.10 -6.15 -5.24
N PRO A 226 6.41 -6.44 -5.06
CA PRO A 226 7.38 -5.45 -4.63
C PRO A 226 7.50 -4.22 -5.52
N PHE A 227 7.51 -4.38 -6.84
CA PHE A 227 7.65 -3.25 -7.76
C PHE A 227 6.40 -2.37 -7.77
N LYS A 228 5.20 -2.97 -7.74
CA LYS A 228 3.92 -2.28 -7.55
C LYS A 228 3.95 -1.48 -6.26
N TYR A 229 4.45 -2.04 -5.16
CA TYR A 229 4.49 -1.36 -3.87
C TYR A 229 5.37 -0.09 -3.91
N ILE A 230 6.57 -0.16 -4.46
CA ILE A 230 7.46 1.02 -4.48
C ILE A 230 6.95 2.12 -5.43
N VAL A 231 6.28 1.74 -6.52
CA VAL A 231 5.64 2.70 -7.44
C VAL A 231 4.42 3.34 -6.79
N THR A 232 3.52 2.53 -6.22
CA THR A 232 2.30 3.03 -5.57
C THR A 232 2.58 3.76 -4.25
N GLY A 233 3.71 3.43 -3.62
CA GLY A 233 4.34 4.14 -2.51
C GLY A 233 4.85 5.54 -2.86
N ASN A 234 4.98 5.85 -4.16
CA ASN A 234 5.74 6.99 -4.67
C ASN A 234 7.18 7.04 -4.13
N PHE A 235 7.81 5.88 -3.94
CA PHE A 235 9.18 5.76 -3.44
C PHE A 235 10.17 5.97 -4.59
N LEU A 236 10.29 7.23 -5.02
CA LEU A 236 11.02 7.62 -6.24
C LEU A 236 12.48 7.16 -6.22
N GLU A 237 13.19 7.39 -5.11
CA GLU A 237 14.61 7.05 -4.99
C GLU A 237 14.81 5.53 -5.07
N LEU A 238 14.00 4.77 -4.32
CA LEU A 238 14.05 3.31 -4.32
C LEU A 238 13.70 2.74 -5.70
N THR A 239 12.65 3.24 -6.35
CA THR A 239 12.24 2.82 -7.70
C THR A 239 13.35 3.08 -8.71
N LYS A 240 13.98 4.26 -8.64
CA LYS A 240 15.11 4.61 -9.49
C LYS A 240 16.26 3.64 -9.31
N MET A 241 16.65 3.36 -8.07
CA MET A 241 17.74 2.41 -7.78
C MET A 241 17.44 1.00 -8.28
N VAL A 242 16.21 0.53 -8.12
CA VAL A 242 15.78 -0.78 -8.64
C VAL A 242 15.89 -0.84 -10.16
N LEU A 243 15.39 0.18 -10.87
CA LEU A 243 15.50 0.23 -12.33
C LEU A 243 16.96 0.35 -12.81
N GLU A 244 17.79 1.14 -12.10
CA GLU A 244 19.22 1.28 -12.36
C GLU A 244 20.03 0.00 -12.11
N SER A 245 19.53 -0.90 -11.25
CA SER A 245 20.13 -2.23 -11.04
C SER A 245 19.94 -3.19 -12.24
N GLY A 246 19.15 -2.79 -13.25
CA GLY A 246 18.83 -3.62 -14.41
C GLY A 246 17.59 -4.49 -14.23
N TYR A 247 16.85 -4.33 -13.14
CA TYR A 247 15.55 -4.98 -12.96
C TYR A 247 14.59 -4.57 -14.09
N LYS A 248 13.92 -5.56 -14.68
CA LYS A 248 12.93 -5.36 -15.74
C LYS A 248 11.54 -5.71 -15.19
N PRO A 249 10.70 -4.71 -14.89
CA PRO A 249 9.35 -4.96 -14.40
C PRO A 249 8.56 -5.80 -15.41
N GLN A 250 7.81 -6.78 -14.89
CA GLN A 250 6.91 -7.60 -15.69
C GLN A 250 5.47 -7.12 -15.52
N ARG A 251 4.59 -7.57 -16.42
CA ARG A 251 3.15 -7.36 -16.30
C ARG A 251 2.65 -7.89 -14.95
N LEU A 252 1.84 -7.10 -14.26
CA LEU A 252 1.25 -7.50 -12.99
C LEU A 252 0.26 -8.65 -13.21
N LYS A 253 0.36 -9.70 -12.40
CA LYS A 253 -0.46 -10.93 -12.53
C LYS A 253 -1.81 -10.86 -11.82
N ALA A 254 -2.02 -9.89 -10.93
CA ALA A 254 -3.17 -9.86 -10.02
C ALA A 254 -3.97 -8.54 -10.10
N TYR A 255 -5.28 -8.66 -9.84
CA TYR A 255 -6.36 -7.67 -9.86
C TYR A 255 -6.00 -6.28 -10.42
N PRO A 256 -6.49 -5.94 -11.64
CA PRO A 256 -6.26 -4.62 -12.20
C PRO A 256 -6.82 -3.53 -11.28
N ASP A 257 -5.99 -2.54 -10.96
CA ASP A 257 -6.48 -1.32 -10.32
C ASP A 257 -7.16 -0.44 -11.38
N ARG A 258 -8.26 0.21 -10.98
CA ARG A 258 -9.06 1.06 -11.87
C ARG A 258 -8.45 2.46 -11.97
N ILE A 259 -8.31 2.96 -13.20
CA ILE A 259 -7.89 4.34 -13.52
C ILE A 259 -9.10 5.16 -13.93
N GLN A 260 -9.29 6.30 -13.27
CA GLN A 260 -10.39 7.19 -13.61
C GLN A 260 -10.26 7.76 -15.03
N GLY A 261 -11.32 7.65 -15.83
CA GLY A 261 -11.36 8.14 -17.23
C GLY A 261 -10.85 7.17 -18.29
N ILE A 262 -10.41 5.96 -17.92
CA ILE A 262 -10.13 4.86 -18.87
C ILE A 262 -10.91 3.59 -18.50
N SER A 263 -11.21 3.36 -17.22
CA SER A 263 -11.74 2.09 -16.72
C SER A 263 -13.28 2.00 -16.61
N GLU A 264 -14.04 2.79 -17.38
CA GLU A 264 -15.51 2.78 -17.30
C GLU A 264 -16.12 2.14 -18.56
N GLY A 265 -16.83 1.01 -18.39
CA GLY A 265 -17.60 0.34 -19.46
C GLY A 265 -17.01 -0.98 -20.01
N TYR A 266 -17.55 -1.43 -21.15
CA TYR A 266 -17.26 -2.74 -21.78
C TYR A 266 -15.86 -2.83 -22.42
N ASP A 267 -15.17 -1.71 -22.68
CA ASP A 267 -13.80 -1.70 -23.23
C ASP A 267 -12.77 -1.36 -22.15
N ARG A 268 -12.53 -2.30 -21.23
CA ARG A 268 -11.46 -2.19 -20.23
C ARG A 268 -10.10 -2.18 -20.91
N ASN A 269 -9.25 -1.22 -20.57
CA ASN A 269 -7.87 -1.18 -21.03
C ASN A 269 -7.00 -2.05 -20.12
N LEU A 270 -7.04 -3.36 -20.34
CA LEU A 270 -6.33 -4.35 -19.54
C LEU A 270 -4.80 -4.11 -19.51
N ASP A 271 -4.22 -3.39 -20.47
CA ASP A 271 -2.76 -3.18 -20.50
C ASP A 271 -2.30 -2.15 -19.47
N ILE A 272 -2.96 -0.99 -19.39
CA ILE A 272 -2.65 -0.01 -18.36
C ILE A 272 -3.16 -0.47 -16.98
N GLU A 273 -4.32 -1.14 -16.94
CA GLU A 273 -4.92 -1.69 -15.73
C GLU A 273 -4.04 -2.77 -15.06
N ASN A 274 -3.36 -3.60 -15.85
CA ASN A 274 -2.40 -4.61 -15.36
C ASN A 274 -0.95 -4.08 -15.32
N SER A 275 -0.78 -2.75 -15.33
CA SER A 275 0.52 -2.10 -15.21
C SER A 275 0.64 -1.33 -13.88
N VAL A 276 1.85 -0.93 -13.55
CA VAL A 276 2.14 -0.07 -12.38
C VAL A 276 1.66 1.37 -12.55
N PHE A 277 1.22 1.77 -13.75
CA PHE A 277 0.67 3.10 -14.01
C PHE A 277 -0.75 3.27 -13.42
N SER A 278 -1.43 2.17 -13.12
CA SER A 278 -2.85 2.11 -12.74
C SER A 278 -3.27 2.83 -11.45
N ARG A 279 -2.32 3.35 -10.69
CA ARG A 279 -2.56 4.07 -9.42
C ARG A 279 -1.97 5.47 -9.39
N LEU A 280 -1.24 5.89 -10.43
CA LEU A 280 -0.60 7.20 -10.46
C LEU A 280 -1.62 8.34 -10.49
N ASP A 281 -2.87 8.08 -10.92
CA ASP A 281 -3.99 9.01 -10.86
C ASP A 281 -4.49 9.27 -9.43
N ASP A 282 -4.13 8.43 -8.46
CA ASP A 282 -4.53 8.56 -7.04
C ASP A 282 -3.40 9.04 -6.14
N ILE A 283 -2.23 9.34 -6.71
CA ILE A 283 -1.02 9.68 -5.95
C ILE A 283 -0.68 11.17 -6.16
N PRO A 284 -0.52 11.97 -5.09
CA PRO A 284 -0.03 13.33 -5.21
C PRO A 284 1.46 13.34 -5.61
N ASN A 285 1.86 14.33 -6.41
CA ASN A 285 3.23 14.49 -6.92
C ASN A 285 3.72 13.22 -7.67
N TYR A 286 2.86 12.64 -8.50
CA TYR A 286 3.16 11.42 -9.27
C TYR A 286 4.09 11.68 -10.47
N GLU A 287 4.24 12.94 -10.90
CA GLU A 287 4.93 13.30 -12.14
C GLU A 287 6.37 12.78 -12.22
N PRO A 288 7.21 12.90 -11.16
CA PRO A 288 8.57 12.34 -11.20
C PRO A 288 8.58 10.81 -11.35
N MET A 289 7.61 10.12 -10.74
CA MET A 289 7.47 8.67 -10.87
C MET A 289 7.06 8.31 -12.30
N LEU A 290 6.08 9.02 -12.87
CA LEU A 290 5.67 8.83 -14.26
C LEU A 290 6.85 9.03 -15.23
N ASP A 291 7.60 10.12 -15.08
CA ASP A 291 8.77 10.42 -15.90
C ASP A 291 9.84 9.32 -15.80
N LEU A 292 10.05 8.79 -14.58
CA LEU A 292 10.98 7.70 -14.35
C LEU A 292 10.53 6.41 -15.04
N LEU A 293 9.27 6.01 -14.90
CA LEU A 293 8.74 4.79 -15.51
C LEU A 293 8.79 4.84 -17.04
N LEU A 294 8.48 6.01 -17.63
CA LEU A 294 8.57 6.22 -19.07
C LEU A 294 10.03 6.17 -19.55
N LYS A 295 10.96 6.78 -18.81
CA LYS A 295 12.40 6.75 -19.14
C LYS A 295 12.94 5.32 -19.26
N TYR A 296 12.46 4.41 -18.42
CA TYR A 296 12.89 3.00 -18.40
C TYR A 296 12.01 2.08 -19.24
N ASN A 297 11.08 2.61 -20.04
CA ASN A 297 10.16 1.86 -20.89
C ASN A 297 9.42 0.73 -20.15
N VAL A 298 8.89 1.05 -18.96
CA VAL A 298 8.14 0.09 -18.15
C VAL A 298 6.82 -0.25 -18.85
N TYR A 299 6.46 -1.54 -18.85
CA TYR A 299 5.21 -2.04 -19.46
C TYR A 299 3.99 -1.22 -19.04
N GLY A 300 3.13 -0.89 -19.99
CA GLY A 300 1.92 -0.07 -19.79
C GLY A 300 2.14 1.44 -20.02
N GLY A 301 3.37 1.87 -20.31
CA GLY A 301 3.70 3.27 -20.57
C GLY A 301 3.28 3.83 -21.94
N GLU A 302 2.85 2.98 -22.86
CA GLU A 302 2.38 3.37 -24.20
C GLU A 302 0.86 3.17 -24.30
N LEU A 303 0.10 4.26 -24.15
CA LEU A 303 -1.33 4.28 -24.49
C LEU A 303 -1.50 4.44 -26.01
N THR A 304 -2.44 3.72 -26.61
CA THR A 304 -2.75 3.89 -28.05
C THR A 304 -3.45 5.22 -28.30
N LYS A 305 -3.40 5.70 -29.56
CA LYS A 305 -4.09 6.94 -29.97
C LYS A 305 -5.59 6.86 -29.71
N GLU A 306 -6.18 5.69 -29.93
CA GLU A 306 -7.59 5.41 -29.69
C GLU A 306 -7.93 5.51 -28.19
N GLN A 307 -7.06 5.00 -27.32
CA GLN A 307 -7.23 5.07 -25.87
C GLN A 307 -7.14 6.51 -25.35
N LEU A 308 -6.14 7.26 -25.82
CA LEU A 308 -6.00 8.69 -25.50
C LEU A 308 -7.20 9.51 -26.00
N LYS A 309 -7.72 9.18 -27.18
CA LYS A 309 -8.91 9.82 -27.73
C LYS A 309 -10.15 9.51 -26.89
N LYS A 310 -10.38 8.24 -26.52
CA LYS A 310 -11.53 7.86 -25.70
C LYS A 310 -11.54 8.59 -24.35
N ALA A 311 -10.41 8.61 -23.66
CA ALA A 311 -10.28 9.33 -22.39
C ALA A 311 -10.53 10.86 -22.55
N TYR A 312 -10.12 11.43 -23.68
CA TYR A 312 -10.38 12.83 -24.00
C TYR A 312 -11.87 13.09 -24.25
N ASP A 313 -12.53 12.22 -25.02
CA ASP A 313 -13.97 12.34 -25.31
C ASP A 313 -14.80 12.28 -24.01
N ASP A 314 -14.43 11.42 -23.05
CA ASP A 314 -15.04 11.36 -21.72
C ASP A 314 -14.82 12.68 -20.94
N CYS A 315 -13.60 13.22 -20.96
CA CYS A 315 -13.30 14.52 -20.36
C CYS A 315 -14.17 15.65 -20.97
N TYR A 316 -14.21 15.73 -22.31
CA TYR A 316 -14.98 16.74 -23.03
C TYR A 316 -16.48 16.60 -22.76
N TYR A 317 -16.98 15.37 -22.63
CA TYR A 317 -18.37 15.12 -22.22
C TYR A 317 -18.68 15.79 -20.87
N TYR A 318 -17.83 15.60 -19.85
CA TYR A 318 -18.00 16.27 -18.56
C TYR A 318 -17.90 17.80 -18.67
N TYR A 319 -16.98 18.31 -19.48
CA TYR A 319 -16.84 19.75 -19.72
C TYR A 319 -18.09 20.35 -20.37
N SER A 320 -18.59 19.73 -21.44
CA SER A 320 -19.80 20.17 -22.15
C SER A 320 -21.04 20.09 -21.24
N SER A 321 -21.13 19.07 -20.38
CA SER A 321 -22.20 18.91 -19.40
C SER A 321 -22.17 20.04 -18.36
N TYR A 322 -20.99 20.38 -17.86
CA TYR A 322 -20.81 21.52 -16.96
C TYR A 322 -21.33 22.81 -17.61
N LEU A 323 -20.95 23.10 -18.85
CA LEU A 323 -21.39 24.32 -19.56
C LEU A 323 -22.91 24.40 -19.70
N ARG A 324 -23.59 23.27 -19.94
CA ARG A 324 -25.06 23.19 -20.03
C ARG A 324 -25.78 23.39 -18.70
N HIS A 325 -25.14 23.07 -17.58
CA HIS A 325 -25.77 23.08 -16.25
C HIS A 325 -25.21 24.13 -15.29
N ARG A 326 -24.31 25.00 -15.75
CA ARG A 326 -23.61 26.00 -14.91
C ARG A 326 -24.56 26.90 -14.11
N ASP A 327 -25.71 27.26 -14.66
CA ASP A 327 -26.66 28.15 -14.00
C ASP A 327 -27.43 27.45 -12.86
N LYS A 328 -27.39 26.11 -12.82
CA LYS A 328 -27.99 25.27 -11.77
C LYS A 328 -27.00 24.84 -10.70
N MET A 329 -25.71 25.02 -10.95
CA MET A 329 -24.62 24.68 -10.03
C MET A 329 -24.44 25.81 -9.02
N GLY A 330 -24.87 25.60 -7.78
CA GLY A 330 -24.74 26.59 -6.70
C GLY A 330 -23.28 27.00 -6.41
N ASN A 331 -23.07 27.93 -5.49
CA ASN A 331 -21.72 28.39 -5.13
C ASN A 331 -21.03 27.40 -4.18
N ILE A 332 -20.40 26.36 -4.74
CA ILE A 332 -19.65 25.35 -3.98
C ILE A 332 -18.16 25.47 -4.30
N PHE A 333 -17.31 25.44 -3.26
CA PHE A 333 -15.87 25.73 -3.35
C PHE A 333 -15.09 24.85 -4.34
N TYR A 334 -15.57 23.66 -4.68
CA TYR A 334 -14.92 22.73 -5.62
C TYR A 334 -15.40 22.87 -7.08
N ILE A 335 -16.51 23.57 -7.34
CA ILE A 335 -17.10 23.69 -8.69
C ILE A 335 -16.18 24.47 -9.62
N LYS A 336 -15.65 25.61 -9.15
CA LYS A 336 -14.70 26.43 -9.90
C LYS A 336 -13.42 25.65 -10.25
N PRO A 337 -12.72 25.01 -9.30
CA PRO A 337 -11.58 24.13 -9.61
C PRO A 337 -11.91 23.01 -10.60
N TYR A 338 -13.08 22.37 -10.47
CA TYR A 338 -13.51 21.31 -11.40
C TYR A 338 -13.65 21.83 -12.83
N LYS A 339 -14.31 22.97 -13.01
CA LYS A 339 -14.44 23.63 -14.32
C LYS A 339 -13.08 23.98 -14.89
N GLU A 340 -12.24 24.70 -14.13
CA GLU A 340 -10.93 25.16 -14.57
C GLU A 340 -10.04 23.99 -15.00
N HIS A 341 -10.14 22.86 -14.28
CA HIS A 341 -9.46 21.62 -14.64
C HIS A 341 -9.92 21.05 -15.97
N LEU A 342 -11.23 20.91 -16.18
CA LEU A 342 -11.78 20.41 -17.44
C LEU A 342 -11.48 21.34 -18.62
N GLU A 343 -11.67 22.65 -18.44
CA GLU A 343 -11.39 23.69 -19.46
C GLU A 343 -9.93 23.69 -19.89
N LYS A 344 -9.01 23.46 -18.95
CA LYS A 344 -7.58 23.37 -19.23
C LYS A 344 -7.20 22.13 -20.04
N HIS A 345 -7.85 21.00 -19.79
CA HIS A 345 -7.42 19.70 -20.30
C HIS A 345 -8.20 19.19 -21.51
N CYS A 346 -9.49 19.54 -21.64
CA CYS A 346 -10.33 19.07 -22.73
C CYS A 346 -11.35 20.12 -23.23
N PRO A 347 -10.92 21.30 -23.73
CA PRO A 347 -11.85 22.35 -24.16
C PRO A 347 -12.43 22.16 -25.57
N ILE A 348 -11.87 21.27 -26.40
CA ILE A 348 -12.17 21.20 -27.84
C ILE A 348 -12.79 19.86 -28.21
N GLU A 349 -13.97 19.87 -28.82
CA GLU A 349 -14.64 18.65 -29.32
C GLU A 349 -13.77 17.88 -30.32
N ASN A 350 -13.91 16.55 -30.35
CA ASN A 350 -13.23 15.66 -31.29
C ASN A 350 -11.68 15.70 -31.26
N SER A 351 -11.09 16.18 -30.17
CA SER A 351 -9.64 16.18 -29.96
C SER A 351 -9.15 14.89 -29.27
N THR A 352 -7.88 14.86 -28.86
CA THR A 352 -7.23 13.75 -28.15
C THR A 352 -6.10 14.25 -27.25
N PHE A 353 -5.76 13.51 -26.20
CA PHE A 353 -4.55 13.77 -25.43
C PHE A 353 -3.31 13.47 -26.29
N LYS A 354 -2.30 14.35 -26.24
CA LYS A 354 -1.07 14.25 -27.03
C LYS A 354 -0.22 13.05 -26.63
N ASP A 355 -0.16 12.78 -25.34
CA ASP A 355 0.64 11.73 -24.74
C ASP A 355 0.06 11.28 -23.39
N ILE A 356 0.69 10.24 -22.83
CA ILE A 356 0.35 9.69 -21.52
C ILE A 356 0.54 10.72 -20.38
N LYS A 357 1.45 11.68 -20.51
CA LYS A 357 1.66 12.72 -19.48
C LYS A 357 0.50 13.70 -19.44
N GLU A 358 0.00 14.11 -20.59
CA GLU A 358 -1.19 14.95 -20.67
C GLU A 358 -2.42 14.24 -20.12
N PHE A 359 -2.59 12.95 -20.45
CA PHE A 359 -3.63 12.11 -19.88
C PHE A 359 -3.54 12.05 -18.35
N PHE A 360 -2.37 11.76 -17.77
CA PHE A 360 -2.25 11.69 -16.30
C PHE A 360 -2.43 13.03 -15.61
N ARG A 361 -2.03 14.16 -16.22
CA ARG A 361 -2.34 15.49 -15.68
C ARG A 361 -3.84 15.70 -15.54
N TYR A 362 -4.60 15.26 -16.54
CA TYR A 362 -6.06 15.27 -16.46
C TYR A 362 -6.59 14.29 -15.41
N SER A 363 -6.25 12.99 -15.52
CA SER A 363 -6.83 11.92 -14.69
C SER A 363 -6.51 12.11 -13.21
N ASN A 364 -5.25 12.42 -12.87
CA ASN A 364 -4.83 12.68 -11.50
C ASN A 364 -5.52 13.91 -10.90
N GLY A 365 -5.56 15.02 -11.64
CA GLY A 365 -6.22 16.25 -11.18
C GLY A 365 -7.74 16.06 -11.03
N LYS A 366 -8.37 15.25 -11.88
CA LYS A 366 -9.78 14.90 -11.77
C LYS A 366 -10.03 14.10 -10.50
N ASN A 367 -9.25 13.05 -10.25
CA ASN A 367 -9.41 12.21 -9.06
C ASN A 367 -9.19 13.02 -7.77
N LYS A 368 -8.19 13.91 -7.75
CA LYS A 368 -8.00 14.87 -6.65
C LYS A 368 -9.27 15.69 -6.37
N ILE A 369 -9.88 16.25 -7.42
CA ILE A 369 -11.07 17.10 -7.28
C ILE A 369 -12.27 16.26 -6.83
N ASP A 370 -12.46 15.06 -7.39
CA ASP A 370 -13.58 14.17 -7.04
C ASP A 370 -13.50 13.71 -5.58
N GLU A 371 -12.30 13.43 -5.05
CA GLU A 371 -12.11 13.10 -3.63
C GLU A 371 -12.31 14.33 -2.72
N ILE A 372 -11.86 15.52 -3.14
CA ILE A 372 -12.18 16.78 -2.45
C ILE A 372 -13.70 17.02 -2.43
N MET A 373 -14.40 16.75 -3.52
CA MET A 373 -15.85 16.86 -3.64
C MET A 373 -16.57 15.90 -2.68
N TRP A 374 -16.06 14.68 -2.57
CA TRP A 374 -16.60 13.68 -1.66
C TRP A 374 -16.41 14.10 -0.19
N ILE A 375 -15.18 14.49 0.20
CA ILE A 375 -14.87 15.01 1.54
C ILE A 375 -15.67 16.29 1.83
N GLY A 376 -15.88 17.14 0.83
CA GLY A 376 -16.68 18.35 0.88
C GLY A 376 -18.12 18.14 1.38
N LYS A 377 -18.66 16.92 1.27
CA LYS A 377 -20.01 16.54 1.72
C LYS A 377 -20.03 15.99 3.15
N THR A 378 -18.87 15.93 3.82
CA THR A 378 -18.71 15.38 5.17
C THR A 378 -18.40 16.49 6.19
N ASP A 379 -18.34 16.12 7.46
CA ASP A 379 -17.90 16.97 8.57
C ASP A 379 -16.38 17.19 8.63
N LYS A 380 -15.61 16.62 7.68
CA LYS A 380 -14.15 16.69 7.61
C LYS A 380 -13.61 17.94 6.89
N VAL A 381 -14.46 18.94 6.68
CA VAL A 381 -14.09 20.23 6.07
C VAL A 381 -13.92 21.28 7.16
N ILE A 382 -12.74 21.90 7.24
CA ILE A 382 -12.44 22.97 8.18
C ILE A 382 -12.33 24.29 7.43
N TYR A 383 -13.25 25.22 7.69
CA TYR A 383 -13.19 26.58 7.13
C TYR A 383 -12.45 27.50 8.11
N LYS A 384 -11.34 28.11 7.68
CA LYS A 384 -10.57 29.04 8.53
C LYS A 384 -11.27 30.36 8.79
N ASN A 385 -12.16 30.79 7.88
CA ASN A 385 -12.92 32.02 8.03
C ASN A 385 -14.43 31.72 7.99
N SER A 386 -15.14 32.06 9.07
CA SER A 386 -16.56 31.73 9.26
C SER A 386 -17.50 32.41 8.26
N ASN A 387 -17.04 33.48 7.59
CA ASN A 387 -17.80 34.20 6.58
C ASN A 387 -17.82 33.50 5.21
N ASN A 388 -16.98 32.48 5.00
CA ASN A 388 -16.89 31.69 3.77
C ASN A 388 -17.44 30.26 3.95
N LYS A 389 -18.50 30.09 4.74
CA LYS A 389 -19.27 28.83 4.71
C LYS A 389 -19.96 28.75 3.35
N PHE A 390 -19.29 28.16 2.36
CA PHE A 390 -19.95 27.74 1.14
C PHE A 390 -21.06 26.77 1.55
N ASN A 391 -22.31 27.09 1.18
CA ASN A 391 -23.45 26.23 1.47
C ASN A 391 -23.24 24.91 0.72
N ASN A 392 -22.76 23.88 1.42
CA ASN A 392 -22.56 22.53 0.87
C ASN A 392 -23.88 21.80 0.56
N LYS A 393 -25.04 22.47 0.67
CA LYS A 393 -26.32 21.94 0.25
C LYS A 393 -26.54 22.32 -1.22
N PRO A 394 -26.77 21.36 -2.13
CA PRO A 394 -27.26 21.71 -3.46
C PRO A 394 -28.52 22.55 -3.30
N ASN A 395 -28.68 23.57 -4.15
CA ASN A 395 -29.95 24.29 -4.25
C ASN A 395 -30.99 23.28 -4.77
N ASN A 396 -31.70 22.63 -3.85
CA ASN A 396 -32.99 22.04 -4.15
C ASN A 396 -33.95 23.21 -4.36
N LYS A 397 -33.94 23.78 -5.56
CA LYS A 397 -35.08 24.54 -6.06
C LYS A 397 -35.88 23.60 -6.96
N GLU A 398 -37.16 23.51 -6.60
CA GLU A 398 -38.24 22.66 -7.10
C GLU A 398 -38.28 22.42 -8.60
#